data_AF-A0A9X8MGB0-F1
#
_entry.id   AF-A0A9X8MGB0-F1
#
_cell.length_a   1.000
_cell.length_b   1.000
_cell.length_c   1.000
_cell.angle_alpha   90.00
_cell.angle_beta   90.00
_cell.angle_gamma   90.00
#
_symmetry.space_group_name_H-M   'P 1'
#
loop_
_entity.id
_entity.type
_entity.pdbx_description
1 polymer ?
#
loop_
_entity_poly.entity_id
_entity_poly.type
_entity_poly.pdbx_seq_one_letter_code
_entity_poly.pdbx_strand_id
1 'polypeptide(L)'
;MVQLTHITSPKNALSMIAMKSYCSYRNPGSYDAGMNFLGVLGEYPNTQPTRGARMTCEWLGSVSQPLRYDVHNHHTPDVLFDFNGSGKHFRNNDPRYFLPYGSKGLIVKKIELEDNYDRESLVQWWVTFEGNIYPYLYKTGLFQNYLLRRALNHLHETNEKLRSRLVKISVLRGM
;
A
#
# COMPACT_ATOMS: atom_id res chain seq x y z
N MET A 1 -11.90 -9.77 -11.22
CA MET A 1 -10.58 -9.44 -10.63
C MET A 1 -10.29 -7.99 -10.93
N VAL A 2 -9.99 -7.18 -9.92
CA VAL A 2 -9.61 -5.77 -10.08
C VAL A 2 -8.15 -5.59 -9.69
N GLN A 3 -7.35 -5.00 -10.58
CA GLN A 3 -5.99 -4.60 -10.27
C GLN A 3 -5.99 -3.20 -9.65
N LEU A 4 -5.26 -3.06 -8.55
CA LEU A 4 -5.26 -1.90 -7.69
C LEU A 4 -3.84 -1.43 -7.46
N THR A 5 -3.66 -0.11 -7.37
CA THR A 5 -2.36 0.49 -7.07
C THR A 5 -2.49 1.28 -5.78
N HIS A 6 -1.69 0.96 -4.77
CA HIS A 6 -1.62 1.73 -3.53
C HIS A 6 -0.27 2.43 -3.42
N ILE A 7 -0.27 3.73 -3.11
CA ILE A 7 0.95 4.52 -2.91
C ILE A 7 1.19 4.71 -1.43
N THR A 8 2.40 4.43 -0.99
CA THR A 8 2.80 4.51 0.42
C THR A 8 4.32 4.62 0.54
N SER A 9 4.85 4.65 1.76
CA SER A 9 6.29 4.61 1.97
C SER A 9 6.86 3.19 1.85
N PRO A 10 8.14 3.03 1.45
CA PRO A 10 8.77 1.70 1.40
C PRO A 10 8.65 0.93 2.72
N LYS A 11 8.85 1.62 3.84
CA LYS A 11 8.67 1.12 5.21
C LYS A 11 7.26 0.56 5.42
N ASN A 12 6.23 1.32 5.04
CA ASN A 12 4.85 0.91 5.24
C ASN A 12 4.51 -0.28 4.34
N ALA A 13 4.92 -0.25 3.07
CA ALA A 13 4.68 -1.34 2.13
C ALA A 13 5.26 -2.67 2.64
N LEU A 14 6.51 -2.68 3.10
CA LEU A 14 7.14 -3.87 3.65
C LEU A 14 6.51 -4.30 4.98
N SER A 15 6.16 -3.34 5.85
CA SER A 15 5.41 -3.63 7.09
C SER A 15 4.09 -4.33 6.81
N MET A 16 3.35 -3.91 5.77
CA MET A 16 2.08 -4.54 5.40
C MET A 16 2.26 -6.00 5.02
N ILE A 17 3.33 -6.34 4.31
CA ILE A 17 3.65 -7.73 3.96
C ILE A 17 4.05 -8.53 5.20
N ALA A 18 4.94 -7.99 6.02
CA ALA A 18 5.45 -8.65 7.22
C ALA A 18 4.33 -8.95 8.23
N MET A 19 3.45 -7.96 8.46
CA MET A 19 2.33 -8.07 9.41
C MET A 19 1.09 -8.73 8.80
N LYS A 20 1.06 -8.89 7.47
CA LYS A 20 -0.13 -9.30 6.70
C LYS A 20 -1.34 -8.39 6.94
N SER A 21 -1.08 -7.10 7.17
CA SER A 21 -2.14 -6.13 7.48
C SER A 21 -1.74 -4.71 7.14
N TYR A 22 -2.71 -3.91 6.70
CA TYR A 22 -2.63 -2.46 6.64
C TYR A 22 -3.50 -1.85 7.74
N CYS A 23 -2.94 -0.97 8.57
CA CYS A 23 -3.71 -0.22 9.56
C CYS A 23 -4.10 1.14 8.97
N SER A 24 -5.40 1.35 8.72
CA SER A 24 -5.91 2.63 8.25
C SER A 24 -5.90 3.67 9.37
N TYR A 25 -5.95 4.96 9.05
CA TYR A 25 -6.13 5.98 10.08
C TYR A 25 -7.51 5.86 10.76
N ARG A 26 -7.59 6.22 12.04
CA ARG A 26 -8.84 6.18 12.81
C ARG A 26 -9.65 7.45 12.55
N ASN A 27 -10.25 7.56 11.37
CA ASN A 27 -11.15 8.66 11.02
C ASN A 27 -12.54 8.12 10.64
N PRO A 28 -13.45 7.93 11.61
CA PRO A 28 -14.79 7.41 11.34
C PRO A 28 -15.56 8.37 10.41
N GLY A 29 -16.03 7.88 9.26
CA GLY A 29 -16.83 8.67 8.31
C GLY A 29 -16.02 9.42 7.24
N SER A 30 -14.71 9.22 7.15
CA SER A 30 -13.88 9.77 6.06
C SER A 30 -13.34 8.68 5.13
N TYR A 31 -12.84 9.09 3.97
CA TYR A 31 -12.08 8.24 3.03
C TYR A 31 -10.84 7.58 3.65
N ASP A 32 -10.40 7.99 4.84
CA ASP A 32 -9.26 7.39 5.54
C ASP A 32 -9.64 6.19 6.43
N ALA A 33 -10.94 5.86 6.50
CA ALA A 33 -11.49 4.71 7.23
C ALA A 33 -11.18 3.35 6.55
N GLY A 34 -10.12 3.26 5.76
CA GLY A 34 -9.78 2.08 4.98
C GLY A 34 -8.57 2.33 4.10
N MET A 35 -8.39 1.49 3.10
CA MET A 35 -7.29 1.55 2.15
C MET A 35 -7.75 2.18 0.85
N ASN A 36 -7.08 3.26 0.46
CA ASN A 36 -7.31 3.97 -0.80
C ASN A 36 -6.39 3.45 -1.89
N PHE A 37 -6.91 3.34 -3.11
CA PHE A 37 -6.16 2.93 -4.28
C PHE A 37 -6.27 3.96 -5.39
N LEU A 38 -5.16 4.16 -6.11
CA LEU A 38 -5.13 4.98 -7.30
C LEU A 38 -5.99 4.35 -8.39
N GLY A 39 -6.62 5.23 -9.16
CA GLY A 39 -7.17 4.85 -10.45
C GLY A 39 -6.13 4.65 -11.53
N VAL A 40 -6.43 3.76 -12.47
CA VAL A 40 -5.55 3.38 -13.58
C VAL A 40 -5.94 4.07 -14.91
N LEU A 41 -7.09 4.73 -14.99
CA LEU A 41 -7.75 5.14 -16.27
C LEU A 41 -8.25 6.61 -16.29
N GLY A 42 -7.63 7.55 -16.98
CA GLY A 42 -8.16 8.92 -17.07
C GLY A 42 -7.25 9.89 -17.81
N GLU A 43 -7.79 11.05 -18.17
CA GLU A 43 -7.10 12.11 -18.93
C GLU A 43 -6.02 12.85 -18.10
N TYR A 44 -6.18 12.88 -16.77
CA TYR A 44 -5.31 13.62 -15.86
C TYR A 44 -4.45 12.69 -14.99
N PRO A 45 -3.15 13.01 -14.78
CA PRO A 45 -2.32 12.32 -13.81
C PRO A 45 -2.89 12.46 -12.40
N ASN A 46 -2.94 11.36 -11.65
CA ASN A 46 -3.32 11.39 -10.24
C ASN A 46 -2.37 12.31 -9.45
N THR A 47 -2.92 13.27 -8.69
CA THR A 47 -2.16 14.23 -7.88
C THR A 47 -1.80 13.73 -6.50
N GLN A 48 -2.09 12.47 -6.15
CA GLN A 48 -1.59 11.92 -4.89
C GLN A 48 -0.06 12.05 -4.85
N PRO A 49 0.50 12.69 -3.81
CA PRO A 49 1.92 12.92 -3.73
C PRO A 49 2.66 11.58 -3.70
N THR A 50 3.77 11.52 -4.41
CA THR A 50 4.72 10.40 -4.33
C THR A 50 5.08 10.16 -2.86
N ARG A 51 4.99 8.91 -2.44
CA ARG A 51 5.33 8.48 -1.06
C ARG A 51 6.55 7.57 -1.04
N GLY A 52 7.16 7.29 -2.19
CA GLY A 52 8.40 6.53 -2.31
C GLY A 52 8.21 5.05 -2.63
N ALA A 53 6.99 4.50 -2.54
CA ALA A 53 6.69 3.15 -2.97
C ALA A 53 5.29 2.99 -3.57
N ARG A 54 5.21 2.10 -4.56
CA ARG A 54 3.99 1.67 -5.24
C ARG A 54 3.75 0.19 -4.99
N MET A 55 2.58 -0.15 -4.45
CA MET A 55 2.14 -1.53 -4.27
C MET A 55 1.11 -1.89 -5.33
N THR A 56 1.34 -2.96 -6.06
CA THR A 56 0.34 -3.58 -6.94
C THR A 56 -0.42 -4.63 -6.14
N CYS A 57 -1.74 -4.47 -6.10
CA CYS A 57 -2.65 -5.36 -5.40
C CYS A 57 -3.73 -5.91 -6.35
N GLU A 58 -4.33 -7.02 -5.96
CA GLU A 58 -5.46 -7.64 -6.65
C GLU A 58 -6.62 -7.86 -5.66
N TRP A 59 -7.83 -7.55 -6.12
CA TRP A 59 -9.06 -7.82 -5.41
C TRP A 59 -9.93 -8.81 -6.19
N LEU A 60 -10.33 -9.88 -5.49
CA LEU A 60 -11.19 -10.94 -6.02
C LEU A 60 -12.58 -10.97 -5.38
N GLY A 61 -12.80 -10.18 -4.32
CA GLY A 61 -14.09 -10.09 -3.65
C GLY A 61 -15.10 -9.21 -4.38
N SER A 62 -16.18 -8.89 -3.69
CA SER A 62 -17.25 -8.05 -4.22
C SER A 62 -16.77 -6.64 -4.53
N VAL A 63 -17.32 -6.07 -5.60
CA VAL A 63 -17.12 -4.68 -6.00
C VAL A 63 -18.50 -4.03 -6.01
N SER A 64 -18.63 -2.82 -5.49
CA SER A 64 -19.89 -2.09 -5.53
C SER A 64 -20.27 -1.72 -6.96
N GLN A 65 -21.54 -1.33 -7.16
CA GLN A 65 -21.86 -0.50 -8.32
C GLN A 65 -21.08 0.83 -8.22
N PRO A 66 -20.76 1.48 -9.36
CA PRO A 66 -20.16 2.80 -9.38
C PRO A 66 -20.89 3.79 -8.48
N LEU A 67 -20.14 4.44 -7.59
CA LEU A 67 -20.62 5.47 -6.68
C LEU A 67 -20.24 6.85 -7.20
N ARG A 68 -20.98 7.86 -6.78
CA ARG A 68 -20.59 9.26 -6.98
C ARG A 68 -19.45 9.65 -6.02
N TYR A 69 -18.59 10.60 -6.41
CA TYR A 69 -17.46 11.06 -5.59
C TYR A 69 -17.83 11.74 -4.27
N ASP A 70 -19.09 12.16 -4.10
CA ASP A 70 -19.57 12.91 -2.94
C ASP A 70 -20.17 11.99 -1.86
N VAL A 71 -20.05 10.66 -2.03
CA VAL A 71 -20.60 9.71 -1.07
C VAL A 71 -19.54 9.29 -0.05
N HIS A 72 -19.86 9.42 1.24
CA HIS A 72 -18.89 9.20 2.33
C HIS A 72 -19.27 8.07 3.30
N ASN A 73 -20.44 7.44 3.14
CA ASN A 73 -21.01 6.48 4.10
C ASN A 73 -20.83 5.00 3.70
N HIS A 74 -19.79 4.67 2.93
CA HIS A 74 -19.55 3.32 2.41
C HIS A 74 -18.44 2.62 3.17
N HIS A 75 -18.83 1.83 4.17
CA HIS A 75 -17.89 1.16 5.08
C HIS A 75 -18.14 -0.33 5.25
N THR A 76 -18.94 -0.96 4.39
CA THR A 76 -19.18 -2.40 4.45
C THR A 76 -17.88 -3.15 4.17
N PRO A 77 -17.35 -3.95 5.12
CA PRO A 77 -16.14 -4.73 4.90
C PRO A 77 -16.30 -5.70 3.72
N ASP A 78 -15.17 -6.05 3.10
CA ASP A 78 -15.09 -7.01 1.98
C ASP A 78 -15.86 -6.58 0.71
N VAL A 79 -16.23 -5.30 0.63
CA VAL A 79 -16.72 -4.66 -0.59
C VAL A 79 -15.71 -3.61 -1.02
N LEU A 80 -15.17 -3.77 -2.22
CA LEU A 80 -14.36 -2.75 -2.86
C LEU A 80 -15.28 -1.71 -3.49
N PHE A 81 -15.27 -0.50 -2.94
CA PHE A 81 -16.11 0.58 -3.43
C PHE A 81 -15.46 1.27 -4.62
N ASP A 82 -16.17 1.30 -5.75
CA ASP A 82 -15.76 1.93 -7.00
C ASP A 82 -16.29 3.38 -7.06
N PHE A 83 -15.46 4.34 -6.65
CA PHE A 83 -15.78 5.75 -6.69
C PHE A 83 -15.52 6.34 -8.08
N ASN A 84 -16.52 7.05 -8.61
CA ASN A 84 -16.56 7.61 -9.97
C ASN A 84 -16.56 6.58 -11.10
N GLY A 85 -16.79 5.31 -10.78
CA GLY A 85 -16.83 4.22 -11.73
C GLY A 85 -15.47 3.87 -12.31
N SER A 86 -15.38 2.63 -12.80
CA SER A 86 -14.20 1.93 -13.32
C SER A 86 -13.51 2.57 -14.55
N GLY A 87 -13.48 3.89 -14.67
CA GLY A 87 -12.61 4.64 -15.59
C GLY A 87 -13.27 5.20 -16.86
N LYS A 88 -14.60 5.31 -16.94
CA LYS A 88 -15.29 5.86 -18.13
C LYS A 88 -15.79 7.30 -17.98
N HIS A 89 -15.74 7.89 -16.79
CA HIS A 89 -16.39 9.18 -16.52
C HIS A 89 -15.50 10.15 -15.71
N PHE A 90 -14.78 11.03 -16.43
CA PHE A 90 -14.37 12.40 -16.04
C PHE A 90 -13.27 12.64 -14.96
N ARG A 91 -13.10 13.93 -14.61
CA ARG A 91 -11.88 14.77 -14.62
C ARG A 91 -11.04 14.86 -13.33
N ASN A 92 -11.30 14.06 -12.28
CA ASN A 92 -10.67 14.29 -10.96
C ASN A 92 -9.76 13.15 -10.46
N ASN A 93 -8.88 13.52 -9.53
CA ASN A 93 -7.71 12.78 -9.04
C ASN A 93 -7.95 11.95 -7.77
N ASP A 94 -9.20 11.76 -7.36
CA ASP A 94 -9.54 11.11 -6.08
C ASP A 94 -9.33 9.58 -6.09
N PRO A 95 -9.18 8.95 -4.90
CA PRO A 95 -9.12 7.49 -4.77
C PRO A 95 -10.28 6.85 -5.51
N ARG A 96 -9.98 5.93 -6.42
CA ARG A 96 -11.01 5.31 -7.25
C ARG A 96 -11.56 4.06 -6.65
N TYR A 97 -10.71 3.36 -5.92
CA TYR A 97 -11.16 2.26 -5.11
C TYR A 97 -10.85 2.51 -3.66
N PHE A 98 -11.82 2.16 -2.83
CA PHE A 98 -11.70 2.18 -1.40
C PHE A 98 -12.07 0.82 -0.86
N LEU A 99 -11.21 0.28 -0.01
CA LEU A 99 -11.47 -0.95 0.71
C LEU A 99 -11.55 -0.64 2.21
N PRO A 100 -12.75 -0.70 2.84
CA PRO A 100 -12.92 -0.30 4.24
C PRO A 100 -12.12 -1.15 5.23
N TYR A 101 -11.84 -0.62 6.42
CA TYR A 101 -11.33 -1.43 7.52
C TYR A 101 -12.28 -2.60 7.83
N GLY A 102 -11.72 -3.70 8.34
CA GLY A 102 -12.41 -4.97 8.52
C GLY A 102 -12.29 -5.88 7.30
N SER A 103 -11.96 -5.35 6.12
CA SER A 103 -11.82 -6.14 4.89
C SER A 103 -10.61 -7.07 4.92
N LYS A 104 -10.74 -8.23 4.30
CA LYS A 104 -9.73 -9.29 4.26
C LYS A 104 -9.53 -9.78 2.84
N GLY A 105 -8.35 -10.32 2.57
CA GLY A 105 -8.08 -11.03 1.32
C GLY A 105 -7.62 -10.15 0.17
N LEU A 106 -7.20 -8.91 0.45
CA LEU A 106 -6.47 -8.10 -0.52
C LEU A 106 -5.15 -8.78 -0.84
N ILE A 107 -4.94 -9.13 -2.11
CA ILE A 107 -3.74 -9.84 -2.53
C ILE A 107 -2.68 -8.81 -2.92
N VAL A 108 -1.47 -8.92 -2.38
CA VAL A 108 -0.34 -8.08 -2.81
C VAL A 108 0.52 -8.86 -3.80
N LYS A 109 0.88 -8.22 -4.91
CA LYS A 109 1.58 -8.84 -6.04
C LYS A 109 2.99 -8.30 -6.25
N LYS A 110 3.20 -7.01 -5.98
CA LYS A 110 4.48 -6.34 -6.22
C LYS A 110 4.62 -5.10 -5.36
N ILE A 111 5.84 -4.79 -4.97
CA ILE A 111 6.25 -3.50 -4.40
C ILE A 111 7.35 -2.93 -5.29
N GLU A 112 7.18 -1.69 -5.75
CA GLU A 112 8.16 -0.94 -6.53
C GLU A 112 8.56 0.31 -5.75
N LEU A 113 9.86 0.64 -5.73
CA LEU A 113 10.35 1.90 -5.19
C LEU A 113 10.30 2.96 -6.29
N GLU A 114 9.89 4.18 -5.92
CA GLU A 114 9.98 5.34 -6.80
C GLU A 114 11.40 5.91 -6.74
N ASP A 115 11.88 6.62 -7.76
CA ASP A 115 13.29 7.06 -7.86
C ASP A 115 13.78 7.88 -6.64
N ASN A 116 12.87 8.65 -6.04
CA ASN A 116 13.12 9.53 -4.90
C ASN A 116 12.68 8.94 -3.55
N TYR A 117 12.60 7.62 -3.42
CA TYR A 117 12.19 6.98 -2.17
C TYR A 117 13.11 7.34 -0.99
N ASP A 118 12.52 7.42 0.21
CA ASP A 118 13.25 7.65 1.45
C ASP A 118 14.11 6.42 1.81
N ARG A 119 15.40 6.49 1.46
CA ARG A 119 16.40 5.46 1.72
C ARG A 119 16.65 5.26 3.21
N GLU A 120 16.64 6.34 3.98
CA GLU A 120 16.94 6.30 5.40
C GLU A 120 15.83 5.57 6.16
N SER A 121 14.57 5.93 5.91
CA SER A 121 13.41 5.23 6.49
C SER A 121 13.35 3.75 6.09
N LEU A 122 13.74 3.41 4.85
CA LEU A 122 13.82 2.01 4.41
C LEU A 122 14.86 1.24 5.22
N VAL A 123 16.08 1.78 5.35
CA VAL A 123 17.16 1.14 6.10
C VAL A 123 16.80 1.03 7.57
N GLN A 124 16.30 2.12 8.19
CA GLN A 124 15.92 2.15 9.59
C GLN A 124 14.83 1.12 9.90
N TRP A 125 13.82 0.99 9.03
CA TRP A 125 12.83 -0.07 9.16
C TRP A 125 13.47 -1.45 9.05
N TRP A 126 14.28 -1.69 8.03
CA TRP A 126 14.87 -3.00 7.76
C TRP A 126 15.77 -3.47 8.92
N VAL A 127 16.66 -2.61 9.43
CA VAL A 127 17.53 -2.97 10.56
C VAL A 127 16.74 -3.25 11.83
N THR A 128 15.64 -2.54 12.05
CA THR A 128 14.74 -2.78 13.19
C THR A 128 13.99 -4.10 13.03
N PHE A 129 13.53 -4.39 11.82
CA PHE A 129 12.79 -5.60 11.47
C PHE A 129 13.65 -6.87 11.58
N GLU A 130 14.86 -6.85 11.02
CA GLU A 130 15.80 -7.98 11.10
C GLU A 130 16.39 -8.16 12.51
N GLY A 131 16.52 -7.06 13.26
CA GLY A 131 17.08 -7.06 14.61
C GLY A 131 18.57 -7.44 14.64
N ASN A 132 18.96 -8.23 15.66
CA ASN A 132 20.34 -8.70 15.86
C ASN A 132 21.36 -7.53 15.90
N ILE A 133 22.48 -7.67 15.19
CA ILE A 133 23.57 -6.68 15.16
C ILE A 133 23.24 -5.48 14.26
N TYR A 134 22.22 -5.55 13.40
CA TYR A 134 21.97 -4.52 12.39
C TYR A 134 21.59 -3.14 12.97
N PRO A 135 20.74 -3.03 14.02
CA PRO A 135 20.50 -1.76 14.68
C PRO A 135 21.77 -1.13 15.25
N TYR A 136 22.71 -1.94 15.75
CA TYR A 136 24.00 -1.45 16.23
C TYR A 136 24.86 -0.93 15.07
N LEU A 137 24.97 -1.69 13.97
CA LEU A 137 25.69 -1.26 12.76
C LEU A 137 25.11 0.02 12.14
N TYR A 138 23.79 0.20 12.22
CA TYR A 138 23.14 1.42 11.74
C TYR A 138 23.55 2.65 12.55
N LYS A 139 23.62 2.52 13.88
CA LYS A 139 24.01 3.62 14.79
C LYS A 139 25.45 4.09 14.60
N THR A 140 26.35 3.23 14.12
CA THR A 140 27.75 3.66 13.89
C THR A 140 27.92 4.56 12.66
N GLY A 141 26.95 4.58 11.74
CA GLY A 141 27.00 5.36 10.50
C GLY A 141 27.98 4.84 9.44
N LEU A 142 28.88 3.91 9.78
CA LEU A 142 29.93 3.43 8.88
C LEU A 142 29.44 2.42 7.83
N PHE A 143 28.31 1.76 8.08
CA PHE A 143 27.82 0.65 7.27
C PHE A 143 26.59 0.98 6.41
N GLN A 144 26.24 2.26 6.25
CA GLN A 144 24.98 2.68 5.62
C GLN A 144 24.75 2.07 4.22
N ASN A 145 25.77 2.05 3.35
CA ASN A 145 25.67 1.45 2.03
C ASN A 145 25.46 -0.08 2.07
N TYR A 146 26.13 -0.75 3.01
CA TYR A 146 25.95 -2.20 3.21
C TYR A 146 24.52 -2.50 3.68
N LEU A 147 24.02 -1.75 4.66
CA LEU A 147 22.66 -1.91 5.20
C LEU A 147 21.59 -1.61 4.14
N LEU A 148 21.80 -0.56 3.32
CA LEU A 148 20.92 -0.26 2.18
C LEU A 148 20.86 -1.41 1.18
N ARG A 149 22.01 -1.97 0.80
CA ARG A 149 22.05 -3.11 -0.13
C ARG A 149 21.29 -4.32 0.44
N ARG A 150 21.42 -4.57 1.73
CA ARG A 150 20.68 -5.65 2.41
C ARG A 150 19.17 -5.40 2.43
N ALA A 151 18.74 -4.17 2.73
CA ALA A 151 17.32 -3.78 2.69
C ALA A 151 16.72 -3.92 1.27
N LEU A 152 17.48 -3.53 0.24
CA LEU A 152 17.07 -3.69 -1.16
C LEU A 152 17.00 -5.17 -1.58
N ASN A 153 17.96 -5.99 -1.14
CA ASN A 153 17.90 -7.44 -1.36
C ASN A 153 16.67 -8.06 -0.67
N HIS A 154 16.35 -7.64 0.56
CA HIS A 154 15.15 -8.09 1.26
C HIS A 154 13.87 -7.74 0.49
N LEU A 155 13.78 -6.52 -0.08
CA LEU A 155 12.67 -6.14 -0.96
C LEU A 155 12.61 -7.01 -2.22
N HIS A 156 13.76 -7.30 -2.84
CA HIS A 156 13.82 -8.18 -4.00
C HIS A 156 13.31 -9.59 -3.65
N GLU A 157 13.80 -10.19 -2.57
CA GLU A 157 13.33 -11.49 -2.07
C GLU A 157 11.84 -11.48 -1.71
N THR A 158 11.36 -10.37 -1.15
CA THR A 158 9.93 -10.17 -0.88
C THR A 158 9.12 -10.21 -2.17
N ASN A 159 9.54 -9.49 -3.21
CA ASN A 159 8.88 -9.53 -4.52
C ASN A 159 8.91 -10.92 -5.16
N GLU A 160 10.01 -11.67 -5.05
CA GLU A 160 10.07 -13.07 -5.52
C GLU A 160 9.08 -13.97 -4.77
N LYS A 161 8.90 -13.75 -3.46
CA LYS A 161 7.86 -14.44 -2.68
C LYS A 161 6.45 -14.05 -3.13
N LEU A 162 6.19 -12.77 -3.41
CA LEU A 162 4.88 -12.29 -3.91
C LEU A 162 4.55 -12.86 -5.30
N ARG A 163 5.56 -13.10 -6.15
CA ARG A 163 5.38 -13.73 -7.47
C ARG A 163 5.03 -15.22 -7.36
N SER A 164 5.68 -15.92 -6.45
CA SER A 164 5.56 -17.38 -6.29
C SER A 164 4.43 -17.81 -5.35
N ARG A 165 3.91 -16.91 -4.51
CA ARG A 165 2.92 -17.24 -3.48
C ARG A 165 1.83 -16.19 -3.39
N LEU A 166 0.64 -16.64 -3.03
CA LEU A 166 -0.49 -15.77 -2.78
C LEU A 166 -0.36 -15.17 -1.38
N VAL A 167 -0.03 -13.88 -1.30
CA VAL A 167 0.05 -13.13 -0.04
C VAL A 167 -1.19 -12.24 0.10
N LYS A 168 -2.05 -12.58 1.06
CA LYS A 168 -3.23 -11.81 1.44
C LYS A 168 -2.92 -10.95 2.65
N ILE A 169 -3.39 -9.70 2.63
CA ILE A 169 -3.39 -8.80 3.78
C ILE A 169 -4.82 -8.42 4.17
N SER A 170 -4.97 -8.00 5.43
CA SER A 170 -6.23 -7.45 5.96
C SER A 170 -6.14 -5.93 6.12
N VAL A 171 -7.24 -5.22 5.94
CA VAL A 171 -7.36 -3.80 6.29
C VAL A 171 -7.88 -3.73 7.71
N LEU A 172 -7.04 -3.29 8.64
CA LEU A 172 -7.36 -3.14 10.04
C LEU A 172 -7.66 -1.68 10.36
N ARG A 173 -8.49 -1.48 11.38
CA ARG A 173 -8.70 -0.15 11.95
C ARG A 173 -7.46 0.23 12.75
N GLY A 174 -6.84 1.38 12.46
CA GLY A 174 -5.78 1.92 13.29
C GLY A 174 -6.26 2.25 14.70
N MET A 175 -5.32 2.24 15.65
CA MET A 175 -5.57 2.58 17.06
C MET A 175 -5.84 4.07 17.23
#